data_AF-A0A6I7R2U7-F1
#
_entry.id   AF-A0A6I7R2U7-F1
#
_cell.length_a   1.000
_cell.length_b   1.000
_cell.length_c   1.000
_cell.angle_alpha   90.00
_cell.angle_beta   90.00
_cell.angle_gamma   90.00
#
_symmetry.space_group_name_H-M   'P 1'
#
loop_
_entity.id
_entity.type
_entity.pdbx_description
1 polymer ?
#
loop_
_entity_poly.entity_id
_entity_poly.type
_entity_poly.pdbx_seq_one_letter_code
_entity_poly.pdbx_strand_id
1 'polypeptide(L)'
;MNQSKSIFCPVCKSVNHSYYISTHALMHKPNEECYTFNKCGSCESVFLTNRVEEKELGNYYTDHYLPYQGSAAWGKFSSFVEGSQRKLDSRRVDFIANLKRSNKEFSILDVGCGKPSFLDLVQRRLNAECTGIDFSDNGWKNDSYENIELLKTTFAQFETGRLFDIITLWHYLEHDYNLPETVNKLYNCLKPGGKLVIEVPDYMSISAKWQKTYWQGWHSPRHLSLFSKKGFQALFTDDKWKISKHLRYGTLDAFTLWWLGKMEEKKINWSASMEKEFWPLVFLKVISFPFFLFEKVFPMGIQLIVIEKK
;
A
#
# COMPACT_ATOMS: atom_id res chain seq x y z
N MET A 1 20.26 13.83 12.69
CA MET A 1 19.09 14.48 12.04
C MET A 1 18.01 14.68 13.09
N ASN A 2 17.44 15.87 13.19
CA ASN A 2 16.36 16.20 14.14
C ASN A 2 15.04 15.58 13.63
N GLN A 3 14.75 14.34 14.01
CA GLN A 3 13.47 13.71 13.68
C GLN A 3 12.35 14.36 14.51
N SER A 4 11.32 14.89 13.84
CA SER A 4 10.15 15.44 14.54
C SER A 4 9.42 14.32 15.29
N LYS A 5 9.21 14.50 16.60
CA LYS A 5 8.44 13.54 17.42
C LYS A 5 6.96 13.88 17.33
N SER A 6 6.17 12.97 16.77
CA SER A 6 4.72 13.06 16.71
C SER A 6 4.12 12.84 18.10
N ILE A 7 3.46 13.88 18.63
CA ILE A 7 2.81 13.85 19.96
C ILE A 7 1.37 13.30 19.86
N PHE A 8 0.74 13.42 18.69
CA PHE A 8 -0.66 13.04 18.48
C PHE A 8 -0.77 11.88 17.49
N CYS A 9 -1.73 10.98 17.71
CA CYS A 9 -2.06 9.96 16.72
C CYS A 9 -2.52 10.62 15.40
N PRO A 10 -1.93 10.30 14.23
CA PRO A 10 -2.30 10.93 12.96
C PRO A 10 -3.72 10.57 12.52
N VAL A 11 -4.23 9.42 12.99
CA VAL A 11 -5.53 8.86 12.61
C VAL A 11 -6.69 9.52 13.36
N CYS A 12 -6.57 9.70 14.68
CA CYS A 12 -7.67 10.17 15.54
C CYS A 12 -7.32 11.37 16.42
N LYS A 13 -6.11 11.94 16.29
CA LYS A 13 -5.58 13.08 17.06
C LYS A 13 -5.48 12.89 18.57
N SER A 14 -5.72 11.69 19.10
CA SER A 14 -5.52 11.37 20.52
C SER A 14 -4.06 11.48 20.95
N VAL A 15 -3.82 11.99 22.15
CA VAL A 15 -2.52 11.99 22.85
C VAL A 15 -2.27 10.71 23.64
N ASN A 16 -3.29 9.87 23.81
CA ASN A 16 -3.14 8.59 24.50
C ASN A 16 -2.51 7.57 23.55
N HIS A 17 -1.21 7.36 23.70
CA HIS A 17 -0.46 6.34 22.98
C HIS A 17 0.74 5.88 23.80
N SER A 18 1.20 4.66 23.53
CA SER A 18 2.34 4.06 24.19
C SER A 18 3.27 3.41 23.18
N TYR A 19 4.52 3.20 23.59
CA TYR A 19 5.49 2.42 22.82
C TYR A 19 4.89 1.09 22.34
N TYR A 20 5.15 0.72 21.09
CA TYR A 20 4.72 -0.56 20.52
C TYR A 20 5.91 -1.38 20.01
N ILE A 21 6.73 -0.81 19.11
CA ILE A 21 7.91 -1.49 18.56
C ILE A 21 8.89 -0.48 17.99
N SER A 22 10.16 -0.86 17.89
CA SER A 22 11.15 -0.14 17.08
C SER A 22 11.76 -1.04 16.02
N THR A 23 12.01 -0.49 14.84
CA THR A 23 12.60 -1.16 13.67
C THR A 23 13.80 -0.37 13.16
N HIS A 24 14.64 -1.01 12.35
CA HIS A 24 15.63 -0.31 11.53
C HIS A 24 15.01 0.11 10.18
N ALA A 25 15.78 0.84 9.37
CA ALA A 25 15.41 1.05 7.98
C ALA A 25 15.29 -0.30 7.27
N LEU A 26 14.09 -0.66 6.80
CA LEU A 26 13.84 -1.93 6.11
C LEU A 26 14.07 -1.75 4.61
N MET A 27 14.45 -2.83 3.91
CA MET A 27 14.74 -2.79 2.47
C MET A 27 15.72 -1.66 2.09
N HIS A 28 16.68 -1.40 2.98
CA HIS A 28 17.66 -0.34 2.81
C HIS A 28 19.07 -0.87 3.12
N LYS A 29 20.09 -0.06 2.83
CA LYS A 29 21.46 -0.40 3.22
C LYS A 29 21.53 -0.44 4.75
N PRO A 30 22.27 -1.41 5.33
CA PRO A 30 22.43 -1.47 6.78
C PRO A 30 22.88 -0.12 7.34
N ASN A 31 22.13 0.38 8.31
CA ASN A 31 22.43 1.62 9.02
C ASN A 31 22.05 1.47 10.50
N GLU A 32 22.45 2.43 11.33
CA GLU A 32 22.16 2.46 12.77
C GLU A 32 20.86 3.21 13.08
N GLU A 33 20.07 3.58 12.05
CA GLU A 33 18.85 4.34 12.22
C GLU A 33 17.78 3.47 12.88
N CYS A 34 16.99 4.09 13.76
CA CYS A 34 15.95 3.41 14.51
C CYS A 34 14.64 4.19 14.44
N TYR A 35 13.55 3.50 14.12
CA TYR A 35 12.22 4.06 13.91
C TYR A 35 11.26 3.47 14.93
N THR A 36 10.62 4.34 15.71
CA THR A 36 9.79 3.97 16.85
C THR A 36 8.33 4.18 16.53
N PHE A 37 7.57 3.10 16.61
CA PHE A 37 6.13 3.11 16.45
C PHE A 37 5.45 3.06 17.80
N ASN A 38 4.45 3.92 17.98
CA ASN A 38 3.55 3.89 19.11
C ASN A 38 2.19 3.37 18.69
N LYS A 39 1.50 2.68 19.61
CA LYS A 39 0.11 2.27 19.46
C LYS A 39 -0.79 3.27 20.17
N CYS A 40 -1.80 3.78 19.46
CA CYS A 40 -2.80 4.65 20.04
C CYS A 40 -3.74 3.87 20.98
N GLY A 41 -3.96 4.37 22.20
CA GLY A 41 -4.91 3.80 23.15
C GLY A 41 -6.39 4.03 22.79
N SER A 42 -6.68 5.02 21.93
CA SER A 42 -8.05 5.36 21.53
C SER A 42 -8.52 4.60 20.29
N CYS A 43 -7.78 4.70 19.18
CA CYS A 43 -8.16 4.07 17.91
C CYS A 43 -7.37 2.79 17.60
N GLU A 44 -6.43 2.38 18.45
CA GLU A 44 -5.59 1.20 18.26
C GLU A 44 -4.71 1.20 17.00
N SER A 45 -4.69 2.25 16.17
CA SER A 45 -3.72 2.34 15.07
C SER A 45 -2.30 2.49 15.62
N VAL A 46 -1.34 2.00 14.85
CA VAL A 46 0.10 2.14 15.12
C VAL A 46 0.67 3.20 14.18
N PHE A 47 1.55 4.06 14.68
CA PHE A 47 2.12 5.14 13.87
C PHE A 47 3.56 5.44 14.25
N LEU A 48 4.34 5.86 13.25
CA LEU A 48 5.73 6.26 13.40
C LEU A 48 5.80 7.60 14.15
N THR A 49 6.54 7.62 15.25
CA THR A 49 6.69 8.81 16.09
C THR A 49 7.82 9.71 15.65
N ASN A 50 8.93 9.15 15.18
CA ASN A 50 10.12 9.88 14.76
C ASN A 50 10.25 9.83 13.23
N ARG A 51 9.31 10.49 12.55
CA ARG A 51 9.19 10.46 11.09
C ARG A 51 10.34 11.19 10.44
N VAL A 52 10.76 10.68 9.28
CA VAL A 52 11.61 11.42 8.35
C VAL A 52 10.78 12.54 7.74
N GLU A 53 11.35 13.74 7.63
CA GLU A 53 10.66 14.85 6.94
C GLU A 53 10.40 14.47 5.48
N GLU A 54 9.23 14.84 4.94
CA GLU A 54 8.81 14.43 3.59
C GLU A 54 9.84 14.78 2.51
N LYS A 55 10.48 15.95 2.63
CA LYS A 55 11.55 16.40 1.73
C LYS A 55 12.81 15.52 1.75
N GLU A 56 13.04 14.80 2.85
CA GLU A 56 14.19 13.91 3.04
C GLU A 56 13.85 12.45 2.74
N LEU A 57 12.56 12.12 2.58
CA LEU A 57 12.10 10.75 2.35
C LEU A 57 12.67 10.16 1.05
N GLY A 58 13.04 11.00 0.08
CA GLY A 58 13.72 10.60 -1.16
C GLY A 58 15.01 9.78 -0.91
N ASN A 59 15.71 9.99 0.21
CA ASN A 59 16.90 9.21 0.57
C ASN A 59 16.59 7.72 0.82
N TYR A 60 15.33 7.42 1.10
CA TYR A 60 14.82 6.07 1.32
C TYR A 60 14.19 5.47 0.05
N TYR A 61 14.21 6.19 -1.06
CA TYR A 61 13.73 5.78 -2.39
C TYR A 61 14.88 5.80 -3.41
N THR A 62 15.93 5.04 -3.14
CA THR A 62 17.12 4.94 -4.01
C THR A 62 16.79 4.22 -5.33
N ASP A 63 17.63 4.37 -6.36
CA ASP A 63 17.53 3.59 -7.63
C ASP A 63 17.59 2.07 -7.43
N HIS A 64 18.05 1.65 -6.27
CA HIS A 64 18.12 0.26 -5.84
C HIS A 64 16.90 -0.22 -5.03
N TYR A 65 15.90 0.62 -4.86
CA TYR A 65 14.68 0.25 -4.15
C TYR A 65 13.89 -0.76 -4.99
N LEU A 66 13.73 -1.98 -4.45
CA LEU A 66 13.17 -3.11 -5.18
C LEU A 66 11.80 -2.81 -5.84
N PRO A 67 10.84 -2.12 -5.20
CA PRO A 67 9.60 -1.73 -5.85
C PRO A 67 9.76 -0.79 -7.06
N TYR A 68 10.80 0.06 -7.08
CA TYR A 68 11.11 0.90 -8.25
C TYR A 68 11.76 0.10 -9.38
N GLN A 69 12.63 -0.86 -9.05
CA GLN A 69 13.22 -1.73 -10.07
C GLN A 69 12.21 -2.74 -10.64
N GLY A 70 11.21 -3.14 -9.85
CA GLY A 70 10.17 -4.07 -10.27
C GLY A 70 10.73 -5.39 -10.80
N SER A 71 10.29 -5.81 -11.99
CA SER A 71 10.76 -7.04 -12.62
C SER A 71 12.24 -7.00 -13.03
N ALA A 72 12.81 -5.81 -13.29
CA ALA A 72 14.19 -5.67 -13.76
C ALA A 72 15.21 -6.14 -12.70
N ALA A 73 14.88 -6.03 -11.41
CA ALA A 73 15.73 -6.51 -10.32
C ALA A 73 16.06 -8.02 -10.42
N TRP A 74 15.20 -8.80 -11.10
CA TRP A 74 15.24 -10.26 -11.15
C TRP A 74 16.04 -10.83 -12.34
N GLY A 75 16.73 -9.97 -13.10
CA GLY A 75 17.62 -10.38 -14.19
C GLY A 75 16.90 -11.26 -15.22
N LYS A 76 17.44 -12.45 -15.49
CA LYS A 76 16.85 -13.38 -16.47
C LYS A 76 15.44 -13.90 -16.12
N PHE A 77 14.97 -13.67 -14.89
CA PHE A 77 13.64 -14.09 -14.43
C PHE A 77 12.60 -12.96 -14.46
N SER A 78 12.94 -11.78 -15.01
CA SER A 78 12.04 -10.63 -15.10
C SER A 78 10.66 -10.98 -15.66
N SER A 79 10.58 -11.74 -16.76
CA SER A 79 9.32 -12.16 -17.38
C SER A 79 8.40 -12.98 -16.46
N PHE A 80 8.98 -13.79 -15.55
CA PHE A 80 8.18 -14.54 -14.56
C PHE A 80 7.56 -13.59 -13.53
N VAL A 81 8.34 -12.60 -13.07
CA VAL A 81 7.88 -11.61 -12.10
C VAL A 81 6.83 -10.68 -12.73
N GLU A 82 7.00 -10.30 -14.00
CA GLU A 82 5.95 -9.60 -14.75
C GLU A 82 4.66 -10.41 -14.84
N GLY A 83 4.75 -11.72 -15.10
CA GLY A 83 3.60 -12.62 -15.09
C GLY A 83 2.91 -12.66 -13.72
N SER A 84 3.68 -12.62 -12.63
CA SER A 84 3.14 -12.51 -11.27
C SER A 84 2.44 -11.17 -11.02
N GLN A 85 3.03 -10.06 -11.49
CA GLN A 85 2.43 -8.72 -11.40
C GLN A 85 1.12 -8.65 -12.18
N ARG A 86 1.08 -9.17 -13.42
CA ARG A 86 -0.17 -9.24 -14.21
C ARG A 86 -1.27 -10.03 -13.51
N LYS A 87 -0.92 -11.11 -12.80
CA LYS A 87 -1.88 -11.88 -11.98
C LYS A 87 -2.40 -11.07 -10.79
N LEU A 88 -1.52 -10.31 -10.12
CA LEU A 88 -1.93 -9.38 -9.06
C LEU A 88 -2.90 -8.33 -9.60
N ASP A 89 -2.54 -7.66 -10.69
CA ASP A 89 -3.38 -6.63 -11.29
C ASP A 89 -4.73 -7.22 -11.76
N SER A 90 -4.73 -8.43 -12.34
CA SER A 90 -5.97 -9.15 -12.67
C SER A 90 -6.87 -9.35 -11.44
N ARG A 91 -6.31 -9.77 -10.28
CA ARG A 91 -7.08 -9.91 -9.03
C ARG A 91 -7.67 -8.58 -8.57
N ARG A 92 -6.94 -7.47 -8.71
CA ARG A 92 -7.44 -6.11 -8.44
C ARG A 92 -8.59 -5.76 -9.36
N VAL A 93 -8.45 -5.98 -10.67
CA VAL A 93 -9.54 -5.76 -11.64
C VAL A 93 -10.76 -6.61 -11.32
N ASP A 94 -10.60 -7.89 -10.99
CA ASP A 94 -11.70 -8.77 -10.61
C ASP A 94 -12.40 -8.26 -9.34
N PHE A 95 -11.63 -7.74 -8.38
CA PHE A 95 -12.18 -7.13 -7.18
C PHE A 95 -13.02 -5.88 -7.51
N ILE A 96 -12.50 -4.98 -8.36
CA ILE A 96 -13.23 -3.79 -8.83
C ILE A 96 -14.50 -4.17 -9.59
N ALA A 97 -14.42 -5.15 -10.49
CA ALA A 97 -15.56 -5.65 -11.25
C ALA A 97 -16.71 -6.12 -10.33
N ASN A 98 -16.37 -6.80 -9.22
CA ASN A 98 -17.35 -7.25 -8.22
C ASN A 98 -17.96 -6.13 -7.36
N LEU A 99 -17.38 -4.92 -7.35
CA LEU A 99 -17.92 -3.77 -6.64
C LEU A 99 -18.89 -2.92 -7.48
N LYS A 100 -18.87 -3.11 -8.81
CA LYS A 100 -19.70 -2.40 -9.76
C LYS A 100 -21.15 -2.88 -9.64
N ARG A 101 -22.10 -1.94 -9.48
CA ARG A 101 -23.54 -2.24 -9.35
C ARG A 101 -24.28 -2.30 -10.69
N SER A 102 -23.70 -1.79 -11.79
CA SER A 102 -24.36 -1.69 -13.10
C SER A 102 -23.36 -1.83 -14.23
N ASN A 103 -23.74 -2.30 -15.41
CA ASN A 103 -22.83 -2.43 -16.57
C ASN A 103 -22.41 -1.10 -17.22
N LYS A 104 -22.82 0.06 -16.70
CA LYS A 104 -22.46 1.36 -17.25
C LYS A 104 -20.95 1.63 -17.17
N GLU A 105 -20.48 2.49 -18.07
CA GLU A 105 -19.16 3.12 -17.96
C GLU A 105 -19.04 3.86 -16.61
N PHE A 106 -17.83 3.87 -16.07
CA PHE A 106 -17.52 4.47 -14.77
C PHE A 106 -16.13 5.08 -14.81
N SER A 107 -15.87 6.03 -13.92
CA SER A 107 -14.56 6.65 -13.77
C SER A 107 -13.83 6.11 -12.54
N ILE A 108 -12.53 5.84 -12.70
CA ILE A 108 -11.64 5.37 -11.65
C ILE A 108 -10.40 6.25 -11.52
N LEU A 109 -10.07 6.62 -10.28
CA LEU A 109 -8.80 7.25 -9.93
C LEU A 109 -7.94 6.27 -9.14
N ASP A 110 -6.70 6.03 -9.57
CA ASP A 110 -5.71 5.30 -8.77
C ASP A 110 -4.69 6.27 -8.18
N VAL A 111 -4.66 6.37 -6.86
CA VAL A 111 -3.76 7.28 -6.12
C VAL A 111 -2.50 6.51 -5.73
N GLY A 112 -1.34 6.99 -6.20
CA GLY A 112 -0.08 6.24 -6.10
C GLY A 112 -0.01 5.11 -7.12
N CYS A 113 -0.35 5.39 -8.39
CA CYS A 113 -0.54 4.36 -9.40
C CYS A 113 0.74 3.61 -9.80
N GLY A 114 1.93 4.11 -9.44
CA GLY A 114 3.20 3.49 -9.79
C GLY A 114 3.29 3.17 -11.28
N LYS A 115 3.46 1.90 -11.65
CA LYS A 115 3.27 1.45 -13.03
C LYS A 115 1.76 1.25 -13.29
N PRO A 116 1.14 1.94 -14.27
CA PRO A 116 -0.31 1.91 -14.46
C PRO A 116 -0.83 0.65 -15.18
N SER A 117 -0.18 -0.51 -15.02
CA SER A 117 -0.61 -1.79 -15.59
C SER A 117 -1.95 -2.26 -15.03
N PHE A 118 -2.25 -1.92 -13.78
CA PHE A 118 -3.58 -2.13 -13.20
C PHE A 118 -4.65 -1.33 -13.96
N LEU A 119 -4.44 -0.01 -14.15
CA LEU A 119 -5.37 0.84 -14.87
C LEU A 119 -5.53 0.43 -16.34
N ASP A 120 -4.44 0.00 -16.99
CA ASP A 120 -4.48 -0.55 -18.36
C ASP A 120 -5.37 -1.80 -18.45
N LEU A 121 -5.28 -2.70 -17.46
CA LEU A 121 -6.19 -3.84 -17.39
C LEU A 121 -7.63 -3.44 -17.06
N VAL A 122 -7.85 -2.43 -16.21
CA VAL A 122 -9.20 -1.91 -15.91
C VAL A 122 -9.82 -1.33 -17.18
N GLN A 123 -9.09 -0.49 -17.91
CA GLN A 123 -9.54 0.09 -19.18
C GLN A 123 -9.91 -1.01 -20.18
N ARG A 124 -9.02 -1.97 -20.41
CA ARG A 124 -9.24 -3.05 -21.40
C ARG A 124 -10.36 -4.02 -21.04
N ARG A 125 -10.52 -4.35 -19.75
CA ARG A 125 -11.47 -5.38 -19.30
C ARG A 125 -12.82 -4.84 -18.89
N LEU A 126 -12.87 -3.59 -18.41
CA LEU A 126 -14.06 -2.99 -17.81
C LEU A 126 -14.54 -1.72 -18.52
N ASN A 127 -13.81 -1.23 -19.52
CA ASN A 127 -14.10 -0.02 -20.29
C ASN A 127 -14.38 1.19 -19.39
N ALA A 128 -13.44 1.47 -18.48
CA ALA A 128 -13.54 2.57 -17.52
C ALA A 128 -12.69 3.78 -17.98
N GLU A 129 -13.15 4.99 -17.65
CA GLU A 129 -12.33 6.20 -17.72
C GLU A 129 -11.31 6.17 -16.59
N CYS A 130 -10.03 6.04 -16.94
CA CYS A 130 -8.96 5.80 -15.97
C CYS A 130 -8.09 7.04 -15.80
N THR A 131 -7.92 7.48 -14.55
CA THR A 131 -6.94 8.48 -14.14
C THR A 131 -5.97 7.85 -13.14
N GLY A 132 -4.67 8.01 -13.36
CA GLY A 132 -3.61 7.60 -12.44
C GLY A 132 -2.77 8.80 -12.02
N ILE A 133 -2.49 8.90 -10.72
CA ILE A 133 -1.58 9.92 -10.20
C ILE A 133 -0.48 9.28 -9.37
N ASP A 134 0.74 9.81 -9.50
CA ASP A 134 1.87 9.45 -8.67
C ASP A 134 2.84 10.64 -8.59
N PHE A 135 3.59 10.75 -7.50
CA PHE A 135 4.60 11.81 -7.34
C PHE A 135 5.79 11.60 -8.29
N SER A 136 5.96 10.39 -8.83
CA SER A 136 6.97 10.03 -9.80
C SER A 136 6.36 9.39 -11.04
N ASP A 137 6.86 9.78 -12.22
CA ASP A 137 6.52 9.17 -13.51
C ASP A 137 7.42 7.98 -13.88
N ASN A 138 8.30 7.53 -12.99
CA ASN A 138 9.24 6.43 -13.26
C ASN A 138 8.56 5.15 -13.76
N GLY A 139 7.31 4.89 -13.37
CA GLY A 139 6.53 3.73 -13.78
C GLY A 139 6.00 3.77 -15.22
N TRP A 140 5.98 4.94 -15.88
CA TRP A 140 5.40 5.08 -17.23
C TRP A 140 6.09 6.10 -18.14
N LYS A 141 7.11 6.84 -17.69
CA LYS A 141 7.80 7.87 -18.51
C LYS A 141 8.36 7.35 -19.84
N ASN A 142 8.59 6.04 -19.95
CA ASN A 142 9.12 5.37 -21.14
C ASN A 142 8.07 4.50 -21.86
N ASP A 143 6.84 4.46 -21.35
CA ASP A 143 5.73 3.67 -21.88
C ASP A 143 4.63 4.63 -22.39
N SER A 144 3.77 4.17 -23.31
CA SER A 144 2.60 4.93 -23.75
C SER A 144 1.31 4.22 -23.34
N TYR A 145 0.38 4.98 -22.75
CA TYR A 145 -0.93 4.51 -22.34
C TYR A 145 -2.00 5.41 -22.97
N GLU A 146 -2.49 5.04 -24.16
CA GLU A 146 -3.32 5.92 -25.01
C GLU A 146 -4.70 6.27 -24.43
N ASN A 147 -5.21 5.48 -23.47
CA ASN A 147 -6.56 5.61 -22.93
C ASN A 147 -6.57 5.81 -21.40
N ILE A 148 -5.48 6.30 -20.83
CA ILE A 148 -5.33 6.54 -19.39
C ILE A 148 -4.78 7.95 -19.19
N GLU A 149 -5.45 8.76 -18.40
CA GLU A 149 -4.93 10.06 -17.97
C GLU A 149 -3.90 9.84 -16.85
N LEU A 150 -2.63 10.13 -17.11
CA LEU A 150 -1.55 9.94 -16.16
C LEU A 150 -0.93 11.29 -15.77
N LEU A 151 -0.88 11.58 -14.47
CA LEU A 151 -0.38 12.86 -13.96
C LEU A 151 0.72 12.63 -12.93
N LYS A 152 1.88 13.27 -13.15
CA LYS A 152 2.95 13.34 -12.17
C LYS A 152 2.64 14.42 -11.14
N THR A 153 1.94 14.05 -10.07
CA THR A 153 1.53 14.95 -9.00
C THR A 153 1.31 14.20 -7.69
N THR A 154 1.44 14.89 -6.57
CA THR A 154 1.00 14.36 -5.28
C THR A 154 -0.51 14.46 -5.16
N PHE A 155 -1.15 13.60 -4.37
CA PHE A 155 -2.59 13.73 -4.14
C PHE A 155 -2.95 15.06 -3.47
N ALA A 156 -2.09 15.56 -2.58
CA ALA A 156 -2.23 16.87 -1.95
C ALA A 156 -2.32 18.01 -3.00
N GLN A 157 -1.57 17.94 -4.10
CA GLN A 157 -1.56 18.94 -5.18
C GLN A 157 -2.50 18.62 -6.35
N PHE A 158 -3.09 17.43 -6.38
CA PHE A 158 -3.98 17.00 -7.46
C PHE A 158 -5.31 17.77 -7.44
N GLU A 159 -5.52 18.69 -8.36
CA GLU A 159 -6.78 19.42 -8.52
C GLU A 159 -7.57 18.90 -9.71
N THR A 160 -8.86 18.62 -9.50
CA THR A 160 -9.74 18.17 -10.57
C THR A 160 -11.18 18.61 -10.32
N GLY A 161 -11.88 18.98 -11.39
CA GLY A 161 -13.33 19.19 -11.38
C GLY A 161 -14.13 17.90 -11.60
N ARG A 162 -13.45 16.78 -11.90
CA ARG A 162 -14.10 15.48 -12.14
C ARG A 162 -14.33 14.76 -10.82
N LEU A 163 -15.46 14.05 -10.75
CA LEU A 163 -15.77 13.12 -9.67
C LEU A 163 -15.62 11.68 -10.15
N PHE A 164 -15.14 10.82 -9.27
CA PHE A 164 -14.89 9.41 -9.57
C PHE A 164 -15.95 8.50 -8.97
N ASP A 165 -16.29 7.42 -9.68
CA ASP A 165 -17.14 6.35 -9.14
C ASP A 165 -16.35 5.47 -8.17
N ILE A 166 -15.06 5.27 -8.45
CA ILE A 166 -14.15 4.46 -7.64
C ILE A 166 -12.82 5.21 -7.48
N ILE A 167 -12.27 5.24 -6.27
CA ILE A 167 -10.87 5.62 -6.03
C ILE A 167 -10.15 4.45 -5.38
N THR A 168 -8.99 4.07 -5.93
CA THR A 168 -8.14 3.00 -5.40
C THR A 168 -6.89 3.58 -4.74
N LEU A 169 -6.50 2.96 -3.62
CA LEU A 169 -5.30 3.27 -2.85
C LEU A 169 -4.60 1.94 -2.53
N TRP A 170 -3.84 1.43 -3.49
CA TRP A 170 -3.09 0.17 -3.35
C TRP A 170 -1.75 0.43 -2.66
N HIS A 171 -1.65 0.16 -1.36
CA HIS A 171 -0.44 0.42 -0.57
C HIS A 171 0.02 1.87 -0.59
N TYR A 172 -0.93 2.81 -0.54
CA TYR A 172 -0.67 4.25 -0.52
C TYR A 172 -0.92 4.89 0.86
N LEU A 173 -2.08 4.60 1.47
CA LEU A 173 -2.58 5.35 2.63
C LEU A 173 -1.64 5.26 3.86
N GLU A 174 -0.90 4.17 4.00
CA GLU A 174 0.08 3.97 5.07
C GLU A 174 1.27 4.94 4.99
N HIS A 175 1.54 5.53 3.82
CA HIS A 175 2.61 6.50 3.59
C HIS A 175 2.18 7.94 3.85
N ASP A 176 0.89 8.19 4.08
CA ASP A 176 0.32 9.54 4.07
C ASP A 176 0.73 10.37 5.31
N TYR A 177 1.23 11.59 5.06
CA TYR A 177 1.68 12.50 6.10
C TYR A 177 0.50 13.24 6.78
N ASN A 178 -0.63 13.42 6.11
CA ASN A 178 -1.78 14.20 6.56
C ASN A 178 -3.14 13.52 6.28
N LEU A 179 -3.37 12.39 6.94
CA LEU A 179 -4.55 11.55 6.74
C LEU A 179 -5.90 12.30 6.76
N PRO A 180 -6.18 13.24 7.69
CA PRO A 180 -7.45 13.95 7.68
C PRO A 180 -7.68 14.80 6.43
N GLU A 181 -6.64 15.49 5.94
CA GLU A 181 -6.74 16.28 4.71
C GLU A 181 -6.93 15.38 3.49
N THR A 182 -6.14 14.30 3.40
CA THR A 182 -6.28 13.30 2.35
C THR A 182 -7.68 12.70 2.32
N VAL A 183 -8.25 12.31 3.47
CA VAL A 183 -9.61 11.75 3.53
C VAL A 183 -10.66 12.78 3.15
N ASN A 184 -10.51 14.04 3.55
CA ASN A 184 -11.41 15.10 3.12
C ASN A 184 -11.34 15.33 1.60
N LYS A 185 -10.13 15.26 1.01
CA LYS A 185 -9.96 15.38 -0.43
C LYS A 185 -10.54 14.18 -1.19
N LEU A 186 -10.34 12.96 -0.70
CA LEU A 186 -10.98 11.74 -1.23
C LEU A 186 -12.52 11.87 -1.23
N TYR A 187 -13.10 12.44 -0.18
CA TYR A 187 -14.54 12.73 -0.13
C TYR A 187 -14.97 13.65 -1.26
N ASN A 188 -14.21 14.72 -1.50
CA ASN A 188 -14.53 15.72 -2.52
C ASN A 188 -14.32 15.21 -3.94
N CYS A 189 -13.40 14.26 -4.16
CA CYS A 189 -13.16 13.64 -5.46
C CYS A 189 -14.15 12.50 -5.78
N LEU A 190 -14.90 11.97 -4.80
CA LEU A 190 -15.88 10.91 -5.03
C LEU A 190 -17.27 11.43 -5.41
N LYS A 191 -17.93 10.73 -6.33
CA LYS A 191 -19.39 10.87 -6.55
C LYS A 191 -20.16 10.40 -5.30
N PRO A 192 -21.37 10.94 -5.02
CA PRO A 192 -22.27 10.35 -4.02
C PRO A 192 -22.50 8.85 -4.31
N GLY A 193 -22.36 8.00 -3.28
CA GLY A 193 -22.40 6.53 -3.45
C GLY A 193 -21.16 5.91 -4.12
N GLY A 194 -20.16 6.72 -4.47
CA GLY A 194 -18.86 6.28 -4.96
C GLY A 194 -18.05 5.55 -3.88
N LYS A 195 -17.08 4.74 -4.30
CA LYS A 195 -16.36 3.83 -3.40
C LYS A 195 -14.86 4.12 -3.35
N LEU A 196 -14.31 4.12 -2.14
CA LEU A 196 -12.87 3.95 -1.90
C LEU A 196 -12.55 2.47 -1.75
N VAL A 197 -11.47 2.03 -2.38
CA VAL A 197 -10.87 0.72 -2.15
C VAL A 197 -9.45 0.93 -1.67
N ILE A 198 -9.16 0.50 -0.45
CA ILE A 198 -7.89 0.75 0.21
C ILE A 198 -7.31 -0.58 0.64
N GLU A 199 -6.08 -0.87 0.22
CA GLU A 199 -5.33 -2.06 0.62
C GLU A 199 -4.05 -1.63 1.32
N VAL A 200 -3.84 -2.10 2.54
CA VAL A 200 -2.70 -1.71 3.39
C VAL A 200 -2.21 -2.92 4.21
N PRO A 201 -0.99 -2.87 4.76
CA PRO A 201 -0.52 -3.88 5.68
C PRO A 201 -1.41 -3.99 6.93
N ASP A 202 -1.47 -5.20 7.45
CA ASP A 202 -2.20 -5.57 8.65
C ASP A 202 -1.25 -5.91 9.78
N TYR A 203 -0.98 -4.93 10.64
CA TYR A 203 -0.03 -5.08 11.76
C TYR A 203 -0.52 -6.04 12.85
N MET A 204 -1.80 -6.40 12.85
CA MET A 204 -2.40 -7.35 13.80
C MET A 204 -2.38 -8.80 13.26
N SER A 205 -1.82 -9.01 12.08
CA SER A 205 -1.73 -10.30 11.39
C SER A 205 -0.78 -11.29 12.08
N ILE A 206 -0.89 -12.56 11.68
CA ILE A 206 -0.02 -13.65 12.13
C ILE A 206 1.43 -13.38 11.69
N SER A 207 1.66 -12.92 10.45
CA SER A 207 3.02 -12.64 9.96
C SER A 207 3.68 -11.50 10.73
N ALA A 208 2.94 -10.43 11.06
CA ALA A 208 3.44 -9.34 11.89
C ALA A 208 3.87 -9.82 13.29
N LYS A 209 3.04 -10.64 13.95
CA LYS A 209 3.36 -11.23 15.27
C LYS A 209 4.56 -12.17 15.21
N TRP A 210 4.69 -12.94 14.12
CA TRP A 210 5.75 -13.91 13.95
C TRP A 210 7.10 -13.23 13.65
N GLN A 211 7.13 -12.31 12.68
CA GLN A 211 8.37 -11.69 12.19
C GLN A 211 8.80 -10.48 13.01
N LYS A 212 7.93 -9.95 13.88
CA LYS A 212 8.22 -8.84 14.80
C LYS A 212 8.86 -7.66 14.05
N THR A 213 10.10 -7.31 14.39
CA THR A 213 10.84 -6.17 13.81
C THR A 213 11.22 -6.35 12.35
N TYR A 214 11.25 -7.59 11.84
CA TYR A 214 11.56 -7.90 10.45
C TYR A 214 10.33 -7.90 9.53
N TRP A 215 9.12 -7.73 10.09
CA TRP A 215 7.91 -7.72 9.29
C TRP A 215 7.89 -6.51 8.35
N GLN A 216 7.74 -6.76 7.05
CA GLN A 216 7.88 -5.70 6.04
C GLN A 216 6.69 -4.75 5.96
N GLY A 217 5.60 -5.05 6.67
CA GLY A 217 4.52 -4.08 6.83
C GLY A 217 4.92 -2.87 7.67
N TRP A 218 6.02 -2.89 8.43
CA TRP A 218 6.58 -1.69 9.06
C TRP A 218 7.22 -0.74 8.07
N HIS A 219 7.81 -1.32 7.01
CA HIS A 219 8.52 -0.67 5.91
C HIS A 219 9.25 0.62 6.27
N SER A 220 9.94 0.63 7.40
CA SER A 220 10.38 1.89 8.00
C SER A 220 11.52 2.50 7.20
N PRO A 221 11.58 3.83 7.05
CA PRO A 221 10.66 4.84 7.60
C PRO A 221 9.44 5.18 6.73
N ARG A 222 9.21 4.45 5.63
CA ARG A 222 8.23 4.83 4.59
C ARG A 222 6.77 4.66 5.04
N HIS A 223 6.44 3.65 5.84
CA HIS A 223 5.09 3.52 6.40
C HIS A 223 4.98 4.35 7.69
N LEU A 224 4.10 5.35 7.66
CA LEU A 224 3.88 6.28 8.76
C LEU A 224 2.74 5.84 9.67
N SER A 225 1.72 5.18 9.12
CA SER A 225 0.53 4.75 9.85
C SER A 225 0.07 3.35 9.43
N LEU A 226 -0.28 2.52 10.42
CA LEU A 226 -0.83 1.19 10.24
C LEU A 226 -2.16 1.08 10.99
N PHE A 227 -3.19 0.65 10.27
CA PHE A 227 -4.57 0.86 10.69
C PHE A 227 -5.14 -0.34 11.41
N SER A 228 -5.88 -0.07 12.50
CA SER A 228 -6.80 -1.04 13.09
C SER A 228 -8.22 -0.85 12.51
N LYS A 229 -9.16 -1.73 12.85
CA LYS A 229 -10.59 -1.52 12.55
C LYS A 229 -11.11 -0.21 13.16
N LYS A 230 -10.80 0.06 14.42
CA LYS A 230 -11.17 1.31 15.11
C LYS A 230 -10.46 2.52 14.49
N GLY A 231 -9.26 2.32 13.96
CA GLY A 231 -8.51 3.32 13.21
C GLY A 231 -9.25 3.76 11.96
N PHE A 232 -9.70 2.81 11.13
CA PHE A 232 -10.52 3.12 9.96
C PHE A 232 -11.83 3.80 10.34
N GLN A 233 -12.52 3.36 11.40
CA GLN A 233 -13.75 3.99 11.87
C GLN A 233 -13.53 5.43 12.36
N ALA A 234 -12.41 5.70 13.03
CA ALA A 234 -12.06 7.04 13.49
C ALA A 234 -11.68 7.97 12.33
N LEU A 235 -11.03 7.43 11.30
CA LEU A 235 -10.58 8.20 10.14
C LEU A 235 -11.71 8.46 9.13
N PHE A 236 -12.58 7.47 8.91
CA PHE A 236 -13.72 7.52 8.01
C PHE A 236 -15.01 7.56 8.83
N THR A 237 -15.34 8.75 9.33
CA THR A 237 -16.46 8.97 10.25
C THR A 237 -17.81 8.66 9.61
N ASP A 238 -18.72 8.10 10.42
CA ASP A 238 -20.02 7.59 9.96
C ASP A 238 -20.99 8.70 9.49
N ASP A 239 -20.74 9.98 9.76
CA ASP A 239 -21.56 11.08 9.22
C ASP A 239 -21.37 11.24 7.69
N LYS A 240 -20.15 10.97 7.19
CA LYS A 240 -19.78 11.12 5.76
C LYS A 240 -19.59 9.80 5.04
N TRP A 241 -19.19 8.76 5.77
CA TRP A 241 -18.70 7.52 5.18
C TRP A 241 -19.49 6.32 5.67
N LYS A 242 -19.50 5.26 4.86
CA LYS A 242 -20.00 3.94 5.25
C LYS A 242 -18.93 2.89 4.94
N ILE A 243 -18.34 2.29 5.97
CA ILE A 243 -17.47 1.12 5.78
C ILE A 243 -18.34 -0.08 5.38
N SER A 244 -18.27 -0.45 4.10
CA SER A 244 -19.11 -1.50 3.52
C SER A 244 -18.48 -2.90 3.61
N LYS A 245 -17.15 -2.99 3.58
CA LYS A 245 -16.39 -4.24 3.74
C LYS A 245 -15.08 -3.96 4.47
N HIS A 246 -14.68 -4.85 5.37
CA HIS A 246 -13.34 -4.91 5.94
C HIS A 246 -12.85 -6.36 5.89
N LEU A 247 -11.99 -6.65 4.92
CA LEU A 247 -11.40 -7.96 4.68
C LEU A 247 -10.00 -7.97 5.31
N ARG A 248 -9.68 -9.05 6.04
CA ARG A 248 -8.38 -9.23 6.69
C ARG A 248 -7.39 -10.00 5.80
N TYR A 249 -7.57 -9.81 4.50
CA TYR A 249 -6.74 -10.29 3.39
C TYR A 249 -6.84 -9.26 2.25
N GLY A 250 -5.91 -9.31 1.30
CA GLY A 250 -5.87 -8.39 0.16
C GLY A 250 -5.85 -9.10 -1.19
N THR A 251 -5.61 -8.30 -2.23
CA THR A 251 -5.25 -8.73 -3.57
C THR A 251 -3.78 -9.11 -3.66
N LEU A 252 -2.89 -8.45 -2.90
CA LEU A 252 -1.52 -8.90 -2.71
C LEU A 252 -1.49 -10.18 -1.86
N ASP A 253 -0.71 -11.16 -2.34
CA ASP A 253 -0.49 -12.44 -1.64
C ASP A 253 0.32 -12.20 -0.37
N ALA A 254 -0.19 -12.67 0.78
CA ALA A 254 0.49 -12.48 2.06
C ALA A 254 1.86 -13.17 2.12
N PHE A 255 2.10 -14.19 1.29
CA PHE A 255 3.41 -14.80 1.11
C PHE A 255 4.46 -13.77 0.71
N THR A 256 4.14 -12.82 -0.16
CA THR A 256 5.11 -11.82 -0.64
C THR A 256 5.63 -10.98 0.51
N LEU A 257 4.72 -10.44 1.34
CA LEU A 257 5.10 -9.63 2.50
C LEU A 257 5.91 -10.44 3.52
N TRP A 258 5.48 -11.68 3.77
CA TRP A 258 6.19 -12.59 4.67
C TRP A 258 7.58 -12.97 4.14
N TRP A 259 7.72 -13.27 2.85
CA TRP A 259 8.99 -13.60 2.21
C TRP A 259 9.98 -12.44 2.31
N LEU A 260 9.54 -11.20 2.04
CA LEU A 260 10.37 -10.01 2.18
C LEU A 260 10.89 -9.87 3.62
N GLY A 261 10.04 -10.14 4.62
CA GLY A 261 10.48 -10.11 6.02
C GLY A 261 11.48 -11.22 6.37
N LYS A 262 11.39 -12.39 5.72
CA LYS A 262 12.40 -13.45 5.84
C LYS A 262 13.73 -13.05 5.22
N MET A 263 13.71 -12.32 4.11
CA MET A 263 14.94 -11.82 3.48
C MET A 263 15.61 -10.73 4.31
N GLU A 264 14.81 -9.89 4.96
CA GLU A 264 15.29 -8.89 5.92
C GLU A 264 15.94 -9.55 7.15
N GLU A 265 15.30 -10.57 7.72
CA GLU A 265 15.87 -11.37 8.82
C GLU A 265 17.23 -11.99 8.42
N LYS A 266 17.37 -12.41 7.15
CA LYS A 266 18.61 -12.92 6.56
C LYS A 266 19.63 -11.84 6.18
N LYS A 267 19.27 -10.56 6.28
CA LYS A 267 20.12 -9.40 5.92
C LYS A 267 20.68 -9.49 4.49
N ILE A 268 19.83 -9.82 3.52
CA ILE A 268 20.25 -9.83 2.11
C ILE A 268 20.69 -8.43 1.66
N ASN A 269 21.49 -8.36 0.60
CA ASN A 269 21.83 -7.09 -0.02
C ASN A 269 20.69 -6.64 -0.95
N TRP A 270 19.80 -5.78 -0.44
CA TRP A 270 18.68 -5.21 -1.21
C TRP A 270 19.12 -4.38 -2.42
N SER A 271 20.39 -3.94 -2.48
CA SER A 271 20.92 -3.22 -3.65
C SER A 271 21.49 -4.11 -4.74
N ALA A 272 21.61 -5.42 -4.49
CA ALA A 272 22.04 -6.39 -5.49
C ALA A 272 20.86 -6.85 -6.35
N SER A 273 21.16 -7.51 -7.48
CA SER A 273 20.14 -8.21 -8.25
C SER A 273 19.50 -9.34 -7.40
N MET A 274 18.18 -9.47 -7.53
CA MET A 274 17.37 -10.53 -6.90
C MET A 274 17.43 -11.86 -7.68
N GLU A 275 18.20 -11.95 -8.77
CA GLU A 275 18.28 -13.17 -9.60
C GLU A 275 18.65 -14.41 -8.77
N LYS A 276 19.58 -14.27 -7.80
CA LYS A 276 20.01 -15.36 -6.92
C LYS A 276 18.91 -15.84 -5.96
N GLU A 277 17.94 -14.98 -5.66
CA GLU A 277 16.86 -15.26 -4.72
C GLU A 277 15.63 -15.89 -5.40
N PHE A 278 15.60 -15.97 -6.74
CA PHE A 278 14.44 -16.49 -7.49
C PHE A 278 14.09 -17.93 -7.14
N TRP A 279 15.02 -18.87 -7.29
CA TRP A 279 14.75 -20.28 -6.99
C TRP A 279 14.48 -20.53 -5.50
N PRO A 280 15.22 -19.93 -4.55
CA PRO A 280 14.85 -19.95 -3.13
C PRO A 280 13.43 -19.45 -2.86
N LEU A 281 13.00 -18.35 -3.51
CA LEU A 281 11.64 -17.84 -3.39
C LEU A 281 10.61 -18.85 -3.90
N VAL A 282 10.81 -19.39 -5.11
CA VAL A 282 9.89 -20.36 -5.71
C VAL A 282 9.76 -21.61 -4.82
N PHE A 283 10.89 -22.16 -4.38
CA PHE A 283 10.89 -23.30 -3.46
C PHE A 283 10.12 -22.98 -2.17
N LEU A 284 10.40 -21.83 -1.56
CA LEU A 284 9.72 -21.42 -0.33
C LEU A 284 8.21 -21.23 -0.54
N LYS A 285 7.81 -20.70 -1.71
CA LYS A 285 6.39 -20.53 -2.07
C LYS A 285 5.66 -21.86 -2.17
N VAL A 286 6.28 -22.88 -2.76
CA VAL A 286 5.70 -24.22 -2.89
C VAL A 286 5.53 -24.87 -1.51
N ILE A 287 6.58 -24.89 -0.68
CA ILE A 287 6.51 -25.58 0.62
C ILE A 287 5.60 -24.86 1.62
N SER A 288 5.49 -23.53 1.54
CA SER A 288 4.62 -22.74 2.42
C SER A 288 3.21 -22.57 1.89
N PHE A 289 2.90 -23.06 0.67
CA PHE A 289 1.57 -22.93 0.06
C PHE A 289 0.43 -23.41 0.98
N PRO A 290 0.50 -24.56 1.69
CA PRO A 290 -0.57 -24.99 2.58
C PRO A 290 -0.87 -23.98 3.71
N PHE A 291 0.14 -23.25 4.17
CA PHE A 291 0.00 -22.24 5.21
C PHE A 291 -0.73 -20.99 4.69
N PHE A 292 -0.42 -20.55 3.46
CA PHE A 292 -1.04 -19.38 2.84
C PHE A 292 -2.38 -19.67 2.16
N LEU A 293 -2.74 -20.96 1.97
CA LEU A 293 -4.05 -21.37 1.45
C LEU A 293 -5.22 -20.80 2.29
N PHE A 294 -5.00 -20.60 3.59
CA PHE A 294 -6.00 -20.10 4.53
C PHE A 294 -5.92 -18.59 4.78
N GLU A 295 -5.23 -17.81 3.93
CA GLU A 295 -5.10 -16.35 4.11
C GLU A 295 -6.43 -15.60 4.10
N LYS A 296 -7.49 -16.19 3.51
CA LYS A 296 -8.84 -15.62 3.56
C LYS A 296 -9.57 -15.86 4.89
N VAL A 297 -9.09 -16.81 5.68
CA VAL A 297 -9.66 -17.20 6.98
C VAL A 297 -8.88 -16.55 8.12
N PHE A 298 -7.54 -16.58 8.03
CA PHE A 298 -6.66 -16.02 9.04
C PHE A 298 -5.95 -14.76 8.51
N PRO A 299 -5.78 -13.71 9.32
CA PRO A 299 -5.10 -12.50 8.89
C PRO A 299 -3.60 -12.76 8.70
N MET A 300 -3.14 -12.76 7.45
CA MET A 300 -1.76 -13.16 7.12
C MET A 300 -0.80 -12.02 6.77
N GLY A 301 -1.26 -10.77 6.68
CA GLY A 301 -0.34 -9.63 6.51
C GLY A 301 -0.93 -8.41 5.83
N ILE A 302 -2.03 -8.57 5.11
CA ILE A 302 -2.68 -7.51 4.33
C ILE A 302 -4.15 -7.41 4.74
N GLN A 303 -4.70 -6.21 4.70
CA GLN A 303 -6.13 -5.98 4.85
C GLN A 303 -6.63 -5.05 3.75
N LEU A 304 -7.87 -5.27 3.35
CA LEU A 304 -8.56 -4.46 2.34
C LEU A 304 -9.85 -3.93 2.93
N ILE A 305 -10.12 -2.64 2.74
CA ILE A 305 -11.35 -1.98 3.16
C ILE A 305 -12.04 -1.34 1.96
N VAL A 306 -13.38 -1.42 1.94
CA VAL A 306 -14.22 -0.73 0.94
C VAL A 306 -15.14 0.23 1.66
N ILE A 307 -15.07 1.50 1.30
CA ILE A 307 -15.77 2.60 1.98
C ILE A 307 -16.64 3.31 0.94
N GLU A 308 -17.91 3.55 1.24
CA GLU A 308 -18.86 4.24 0.37
C GLU A 308 -19.08 5.67 0.89
N LYS A 309 -19.06 6.65 -0.02
CA LYS A 309 -19.46 8.04 0.27
C LYS A 309 -20.99 8.09 0.46
N LYS A 310 -21.45 8.65 1.58
CA LYS A 310 -22.87 8.82 1.88
C LYS A 310 -23.55 9.88 1.01
#